data_AF-A0A940HQN5-F1
#
_entry.id   AF-A0A940HQN5-F1
#
_cell.length_a   1.000
_cell.length_b   1.000
_cell.length_c   1.000
_cell.angle_alpha   90.00
_cell.angle_beta   90.00
_cell.angle_gamma   90.00
#
_symmetry.space_group_name_H-M   'P 1'
#
loop_
_entity.id
_entity.type
_entity.pdbx_description
1 polymer ?
#
loop_
_entity_poly.entity_id
_entity_poly.type
_entity_poly.pdbx_seq_one_letter_code
_entity_poly.pdbx_strand_id
1 'polypeptide(L)'
;ITRNHTLNAIRKLSLVKKKQDDINQHLSQKEEEIPAENYYSLLDNAVDQLPLQQRKVYLLRQQGLKNTDIAFQMNISVNSVKKYQQWALQAISKLIKTGTFSPVLFFFSIFF
;
A
#
# COMPACT_ATOMS: atom_id res chain seq x y z
N ILE A 1 4.47 3.77 -54.98
CA ILE A 1 4.20 2.78 -53.91
C ILE A 1 4.56 3.32 -52.51
N THR A 2 5.41 4.33 -52.37
CA THR A 2 5.91 4.88 -51.09
C THR A 2 4.91 5.75 -50.30
N ARG A 3 3.94 6.40 -50.97
CA ARG A 3 2.98 7.33 -50.35
C ARG A 3 1.97 6.67 -49.40
N ASN A 4 1.63 5.40 -49.64
CA ASN A 4 0.66 4.69 -48.80
C ASN A 4 1.31 4.17 -47.50
N HIS A 5 2.60 3.83 -47.54
CA HIS A 5 3.33 3.38 -46.36
C HIS A 5 3.55 4.50 -45.35
N THR A 6 3.90 5.71 -45.81
CA THR A 6 4.06 6.88 -44.95
C THR A 6 2.73 7.27 -44.30
N LEU A 7 1.64 7.26 -45.07
CA LEU A 7 0.30 7.59 -44.58
C LEU A 7 -0.22 6.54 -43.57
N ASN A 8 0.08 5.25 -43.79
CA ASN A 8 -0.25 4.19 -42.84
C ASN A 8 0.59 4.27 -41.55
N ALA A 9 1.86 4.64 -41.65
CA ALA A 9 2.72 4.87 -40.48
C ALA A 9 2.19 6.04 -39.62
N ILE A 10 1.81 7.16 -40.24
CA ILE A 10 1.25 8.32 -39.53
C ILE A 10 -0.07 7.98 -38.82
N ARG A 11 -0.96 7.21 -39.47
CA ARG A 11 -2.20 6.74 -38.83
C ARG A 11 -1.91 5.84 -37.64
N LYS A 12 -0.96 4.92 -37.78
CA LYS A 12 -0.55 4.02 -36.70
C LYS A 12 0.02 4.80 -35.50
N LEU A 13 0.86 5.80 -35.76
CA LEU A 13 1.39 6.68 -34.72
C LEU A 13 0.28 7.47 -34.01
N SER A 14 -0.68 7.99 -34.77
CA SER A 14 -1.82 8.75 -34.21
C SER A 14 -2.72 7.87 -33.32
N LEU A 15 -2.93 6.60 -33.71
CA LEU A 15 -3.68 5.63 -32.91
C LEU A 15 -2.95 5.23 -31.63
N VAL A 16 -1.64 5.01 -31.71
CA VAL A 16 -0.81 4.70 -30.54
C VAL A 16 -0.79 5.88 -29.57
N LYS A 17 -0.67 7.10 -30.08
CA LYS A 17 -0.71 8.32 -29.25
C LYS A 17 -2.05 8.48 -28.54
N LYS A 18 -3.18 8.33 -29.24
CA LYS A 18 -4.51 8.38 -28.64
C LYS A 18 -4.69 7.32 -27.54
N LYS A 19 -4.24 6.08 -27.78
CA LYS A 19 -4.27 5.02 -26.78
C LYS A 19 -3.39 5.33 -25.57
N GLN A 20 -2.23 5.96 -25.78
CA GLN A 20 -1.34 6.39 -24.71
C GLN A 20 -1.96 7.52 -23.88
N ASP A 21 -2.63 8.47 -24.54
CA ASP A 21 -3.32 9.58 -23.88
C ASP A 21 -4.51 9.08 -23.06
N ASP A 22 -5.30 8.13 -23.57
CA ASP A 22 -6.40 7.49 -22.83
C ASP A 22 -5.89 6.73 -21.59
N ILE A 23 -4.76 6.03 -21.71
CA ILE A 23 -4.10 5.34 -20.57
C ILE A 23 -3.62 6.37 -19.54
N ASN A 24 -2.95 7.44 -19.97
CA ASN A 24 -2.44 8.48 -19.08
C ASN A 24 -3.57 9.22 -18.36
N GLN A 25 -4.68 9.53 -19.05
CA GLN A 25 -5.84 10.18 -18.45
C GLN A 25 -6.49 9.30 -17.38
N HIS A 26 -6.50 7.98 -17.58
CA HIS A 26 -6.99 7.03 -16.58
C HIS A 26 -6.06 6.86 -15.37
N LEU A 27 -4.74 7.04 -15.55
CA LEU A 27 -3.78 7.04 -14.45
C LEU A 27 -3.85 8.33 -13.63
N SER A 28 -3.94 9.50 -14.28
CA SER A 28 -3.99 10.80 -13.60
C SER A 28 -5.26 11.01 -12.76
N GLN A 29 -6.36 10.30 -13.05
CA GLN A 29 -7.57 10.35 -12.22
C GLN A 29 -7.48 9.53 -10.93
N LYS A 30 -6.43 8.70 -10.74
CA LYS A 30 -6.28 7.83 -9.58
C LYS A 30 -5.29 8.35 -8.52
N GLU A 31 -4.57 9.41 -8.84
CA GLU A 31 -3.77 10.16 -7.89
C GLU A 31 -4.67 11.25 -7.26
N GLU A 32 -5.63 10.81 -6.44
CA GLU A 32 -6.17 11.72 -5.44
C GLU A 32 -5.01 12.09 -4.51
N GLU A 33 -4.43 13.28 -4.70
CA GLU A 33 -3.51 13.90 -3.74
C GLU A 33 -4.27 14.05 -2.42
N ILE A 34 -4.17 13.04 -1.55
CA ILE A 34 -4.71 13.10 -0.20
C ILE A 34 -3.99 14.27 0.49
N PRO A 35 -4.69 15.37 0.84
CA PRO A 35 -4.06 16.48 1.57
C PRO A 35 -3.33 15.95 2.80
N ALA A 36 -2.14 16.46 3.10
CA ALA A 36 -1.29 15.93 4.18
C ALA A 36 -2.00 15.84 5.55
N GLU A 37 -2.96 16.73 5.81
CA GLU A 37 -3.84 16.71 6.99
C GLU A 37 -4.73 15.46 7.06
N ASN A 38 -5.20 14.97 5.90
CA ASN A 38 -5.96 13.74 5.81
C ASN A 38 -5.08 12.50 5.96
N TYR A 39 -3.79 12.57 5.60
CA TYR A 39 -2.88 11.43 5.66
C TYR A 39 -2.64 10.92 7.10
N TYR A 40 -2.43 11.81 8.07
CA TYR A 40 -2.28 11.42 9.48
C TYR A 40 -3.54 10.76 10.03
N SER A 41 -4.71 11.33 9.72
CA SER A 41 -6.00 10.75 10.12
C SER A 41 -6.22 9.36 9.49
N LEU A 42 -5.80 9.17 8.24
CA LEU A 42 -5.92 7.88 7.55
C LEU A 42 -4.97 6.85 8.16
N LEU A 43 -3.78 7.29 8.58
CA LEU A 43 -2.79 6.45 9.24
C LEU A 43 -3.27 6.02 10.63
N ASP A 44 -3.82 6.93 11.43
CA ASP A 44 -4.40 6.61 12.73
C ASP A 44 -5.55 5.60 12.60
N ASN A 45 -6.47 5.84 11.64
CA ASN A 45 -7.53 4.89 11.32
C ASN A 45 -6.99 3.52 10.87
N ALA A 46 -5.90 3.50 10.10
CA ALA A 46 -5.28 2.26 9.65
C ALA A 46 -4.61 1.51 10.83
N VAL A 47 -3.98 2.24 11.75
CA VAL A 47 -3.35 1.67 12.96
C VAL A 47 -4.41 1.10 13.90
N ASP A 48 -5.57 1.72 14.02
CA ASP A 48 -6.68 1.21 14.84
C ASP A 48 -7.31 -0.07 14.28
N GLN A 49 -7.24 -0.27 12.97
CA GLN A 49 -7.70 -1.50 12.31
C GLN A 49 -6.67 -2.65 12.37
N LEU A 50 -5.47 -2.41 12.91
CA LEU A 50 -4.45 -3.46 13.06
C LEU A 50 -4.81 -4.46 14.17
N PRO A 51 -4.43 -5.74 14.00
CA PRO A 51 -4.47 -6.71 15.08
C PRO A 51 -3.68 -6.24 16.31
N LEU A 52 -4.18 -6.54 17.51
CA LEU A 52 -3.66 -6.02 18.78
C LEU A 52 -2.13 -6.19 18.94
N GLN A 53 -1.59 -7.33 18.52
CA GLN A 53 -0.16 -7.62 18.62
C GLN A 53 0.67 -6.81 17.61
N GLN A 54 0.18 -6.65 16.37
CA GLN A 54 0.83 -5.85 15.34
C GLN A 54 0.83 -4.37 15.71
N ARG A 55 -0.31 -3.87 16.21
CA ARG A 55 -0.47 -2.50 16.72
C ARG A 55 0.52 -2.21 17.85
N LYS A 56 0.61 -3.10 18.84
CA LYS A 56 1.57 -2.96 19.96
C LYS A 56 3.01 -2.89 19.46
N VAL A 57 3.42 -3.80 18.58
CA VAL A 57 4.78 -3.80 18.02
C VAL A 57 5.07 -2.50 17.25
N TYR A 58 4.11 -2.02 16.46
CA TYR A 58 4.25 -0.77 15.71
C TYR A 58 4.40 0.45 16.64
N LEU A 59 3.55 0.56 17.66
CA LEU A 59 3.60 1.67 18.64
C LEU A 59 4.90 1.68 19.44
N LEU A 60 5.37 0.53 19.92
CA LEU A 60 6.64 0.42 20.64
C LEU A 60 7.82 0.79 19.73
N ARG A 61 7.75 0.47 18.44
CA ARG A 61 8.77 0.88 17.48
C ARG A 61 8.75 2.39 17.21
N GLN A 62 7.57 3.01 17.16
CA GLN A 62 7.39 4.46 17.08
C GLN A 62 8.00 5.19 18.29
N GLN A 63 7.95 4.58 19.48
CA GLN A 63 8.60 5.08 20.69
C GLN A 63 10.14 4.95 20.66
N GLY A 64 10.73 4.40 19.59
CA GLY A 64 12.17 4.26 19.42
C GLY A 64 12.78 3.02 20.07
N LEU A 65 11.97 2.08 20.57
CA LEU A 65 12.49 0.84 21.16
C LEU A 65 13.15 -0.05 20.09
N LYS A 66 14.24 -0.72 20.47
CA LYS A 66 14.88 -1.70 19.60
C LYS A 66 14.04 -2.96 19.53
N ASN A 67 14.16 -3.71 18.43
CA ASN A 67 13.42 -4.96 18.25
C ASN A 67 13.68 -6.00 19.37
N THR A 68 14.86 -5.95 20.00
CA THR A 68 15.22 -6.77 21.17
C THR A 68 14.41 -6.39 22.40
N ASP A 69 14.22 -5.09 22.63
CA ASP A 69 13.53 -4.56 23.81
C ASP A 69 12.02 -4.80 23.67
N ILE A 70 11.49 -4.63 22.46
CA ILE A 70 10.11 -4.99 22.11
C ILE A 70 9.87 -6.49 22.31
N ALA A 71 10.80 -7.33 21.87
CA ALA A 71 10.72 -8.78 22.05
C ALA A 71 10.67 -9.16 23.54
N PHE A 72 11.51 -8.54 24.36
CA PHE A 72 11.52 -8.73 25.80
C PHE A 72 10.21 -8.26 26.45
N GLN A 73 9.75 -7.05 26.15
CA GLN A 73 8.54 -6.46 26.73
C GLN A 73 7.26 -7.22 26.34
N MET A 74 7.21 -7.78 25.13
CA MET A 74 6.07 -8.56 24.64
C MET A 74 6.21 -10.07 24.92
N ASN A 75 7.33 -10.51 25.50
CA ASN A 75 7.65 -11.91 25.73
C ASN A 75 7.52 -12.79 24.48
N ILE A 76 8.09 -12.34 23.35
CA ILE A 76 8.11 -13.02 22.05
C ILE A 76 9.51 -13.05 21.47
N SER A 77 9.75 -13.86 20.43
CA SER A 77 11.04 -13.87 19.75
C SER A 77 11.27 -12.58 18.94
N VAL A 78 12.53 -12.17 18.78
CA VAL A 78 12.92 -11.04 17.89
C VAL A 78 12.45 -11.28 16.45
N ASN A 79 12.42 -12.54 16.00
CA ASN A 79 11.90 -12.91 14.69
C ASN A 79 10.39 -12.67 14.58
N SER A 80 9.64 -12.95 15.66
CA SER A 80 8.21 -12.63 15.75
C SER A 80 7.97 -11.13 15.69
N VAL A 81 8.78 -10.31 16.37
CA VAL A 81 8.72 -8.84 16.28
C VAL A 81 8.91 -8.37 14.83
N LYS A 82 9.93 -8.90 14.13
CA LYS A 82 10.17 -8.56 12.71
C LYS A 82 8.99 -8.93 11.83
N LYS A 83 8.40 -10.12 12.03
CA LYS A 83 7.18 -10.55 11.31
C LYS A 83 6.00 -9.62 11.60
N TYR A 84 5.74 -9.29 12.86
CA TYR A 84 4.67 -8.36 13.22
C TYR A 84 4.89 -6.95 12.65
N GLN A 85 6.13 -6.46 12.59
CA GLN A 85 6.46 -5.19 11.92
C GLN A 85 6.15 -5.25 10.42
N GLN A 86 6.57 -6.32 9.74
CA GLN A 86 6.28 -6.52 8.32
C GLN A 86 4.77 -6.57 8.06
N TRP A 87 4.03 -7.34 8.85
CA TRP A 87 2.58 -7.46 8.70
C TRP A 87 1.86 -6.14 9.00
N ALA A 88 2.27 -5.40 10.03
CA ALA A 88 1.72 -4.08 10.32
C ALA A 88 1.90 -3.13 9.13
N LEU A 89 3.10 -3.06 8.53
CA LEU A 89 3.37 -2.20 7.38
C LEU A 89 2.57 -2.62 6.13
N GLN A 90 2.45 -3.93 5.89
CA GLN A 90 1.65 -4.45 4.77
C GLN A 90 0.16 -4.14 4.96
N ALA A 91 -0.36 -4.32 6.17
CA ALA A 91 -1.75 -4.01 6.49
C ALA A 91 -2.03 -2.50 6.36
N ILE A 92 -1.19 -1.63 6.93
CA ILE A 92 -1.30 -0.17 6.79
C ILE A 92 -1.25 0.23 5.31
N SER A 93 -0.28 -0.28 4.55
CA SER A 93 -0.15 0.04 3.12
C SER A 93 -1.37 -0.41 2.32
N LYS A 94 -1.97 -1.55 2.68
CA LYS A 94 -3.19 -2.05 2.04
C LYS A 94 -4.40 -1.19 2.42
N LEU A 95 -4.54 -0.83 3.68
CA LEU A 95 -5.59 0.06 4.19
C LEU A 95 -5.60 1.40 3.46
N ILE A 96 -4.44 2.04 3.35
CA ILE A 96 -4.29 3.32 2.65
C ILE A 96 -4.64 3.16 1.16
N LYS A 97 -4.23 2.07 0.51
CA LYS A 97 -4.46 1.86 -0.94
C LYS A 97 -5.87 1.41 -1.33
N THR A 98 -6.61 0.76 -0.44
CA THR A 98 -7.91 0.14 -0.77
C THR A 98 -9.10 0.76 -0.03
N GLY A 99 -8.87 1.63 0.97
CA GLY A 99 -9.93 2.28 1.74
C GLY A 99 -10.83 1.33 2.56
N THR A 100 -10.65 0.02 2.45
CA THR A 100 -11.45 -1.01 3.11
C THR A 100 -10.61 -2.26 3.38
N PHE A 101 -10.42 -2.60 4.65
CA PHE A 101 -9.80 -3.85 5.06
C PHE A 101 -10.77 -4.64 5.92
N SER A 102 -11.27 -5.77 5.38
CA SER A 102 -12.09 -6.69 6.17
C SER A 102 -11.17 -7.56 7.04
N PRO A 103 -11.28 -7.49 8.38
CA PRO A 103 -10.43 -8.26 9.29
C PRO A 103 -10.60 -9.78 9.12
N VAL A 104 -11.76 -10.23 8.62
CA VAL A 104 -12.12 -11.66 8.47
C VAL A 104 -11.16 -12.39 7.52
N LEU A 105 -10.70 -11.74 6.44
CA LEU A 105 -9.81 -12.37 5.46
C LEU A 105 -8.38 -12.53 5.97
N PHE A 106 -7.96 -11.70 6.92
CA PHE A 106 -6.60 -11.74 7.46
C PHE A 106 -6.43 -12.80 8.54
N PHE A 107 -7.44 -13.03 9.37
CA PHE A 107 -7.44 -14.14 10.34
C PHE A 107 -7.33 -15.50 9.63
N PHE A 108 -7.98 -15.66 8.48
CA PHE A 108 -7.93 -16.89 7.69
C PHE A 108 -6.52 -17.23 7.16
N SER A 109 -5.75 -16.22 6.72
CA SER A 109 -4.38 -16.42 6.22
C SER A 109 -3.32 -16.58 7.31
N ILE A 110 -3.66 -16.29 8.57
CA ILE A 110 -2.75 -16.41 9.72
C ILE A 110 -2.95 -17.76 10.43
N PHE A 111 -4.13 -18.36 10.32
CA PHE A 111 -4.50 -19.62 10.96
C PHE A 111 -4.59 -20.84 10.01
N PHE A 112 -4.54 -20.64 8.69
CA PHE A 112 -4.46 -21.69 7.67
C PHE A 112 -3.25 -21.46 6.77
#